data_AF-A0A4Q3FR39-F1
#
_entry.id   AF-A0A4Q3FR39-F1
#
_cell.length_a   1.000
_cell.length_b   1.000
_cell.length_c   1.000
_cell.angle_alpha   90.00
_cell.angle_beta   90.00
_cell.angle_gamma   90.00
#
_symmetry.space_group_name_H-M   'P 1'
#
loop_
_entity.id
_entity.type
_entity.pdbx_description
1 polymer ?
#
loop_
_entity_poly.entity_id
_entity_poly.type
_entity_poly.pdbx_seq_one_letter_code
_entity_poly.pdbx_strand_id
1 'polypeptide(L)'
;MLQLNTYPEPTPGWAIESAAYICERLEAKLSIGMCEVKLPDVSNFFSEFLIKSREVIAAENEKSENNAFRLRQKFQSLVPPERRGETIRIECPALATPWQLAARSRLYDFIIVPVYGHRETISIAEGLI
;
A
#
# COMPACT_ATOMS: atom_id res chain seq x y z
N MET A 1 -2.73 12.64 -0.54
CA MET A 1 -2.33 11.30 -1.04
C MET A 1 -2.75 10.22 -0.06
N LEU A 2 -3.25 9.08 -0.52
CA LEU A 2 -3.58 7.91 0.30
C LEU A 2 -2.52 6.82 0.18
N GLN A 3 -2.03 6.31 1.31
CA GLN A 3 -1.20 5.10 1.35
C GLN A 3 -2.07 3.85 1.19
N LEU A 4 -1.68 2.96 0.28
CA LEU A 4 -2.24 1.63 0.11
C LEU A 4 -1.14 0.59 0.31
N ASN A 5 -1.34 -0.37 1.20
CA ASN A 5 -0.48 -1.55 1.32
C ASN A 5 -1.16 -2.74 0.63
N THR A 6 -0.37 -3.54 -0.06
CA THR A 6 -0.84 -4.75 -0.77
C THR A 6 -0.61 -6.03 0.02
N TYR A 7 0.29 -5.99 1.01
CA TYR A 7 0.80 -7.14 1.75
C TYR A 7 1.31 -6.72 3.14
N PRO A 8 1.25 -7.59 4.17
CA PRO A 8 0.58 -8.89 4.19
C PRO A 8 -0.95 -8.76 4.20
N GLU A 9 -1.47 -7.74 4.86
CA GLU A 9 -2.89 -7.41 4.83
C GLU A 9 -3.13 -6.27 3.83
N PRO A 10 -3.96 -6.47 2.80
CA PRO A 10 -4.27 -5.40 1.86
C PRO A 10 -5.10 -4.32 2.54
N THR A 11 -4.92 -3.08 2.10
CA THR A 11 -5.68 -1.94 2.65
C THR A 11 -7.18 -2.17 2.52
N PRO A 12 -7.94 -2.09 3.61
CA PRO A 12 -9.34 -2.40 3.59
C PRO A 12 -10.12 -1.35 2.79
N GLY A 13 -11.21 -1.80 2.16
CA GLY A 13 -12.01 -0.96 1.26
C GLY A 13 -12.54 0.32 1.91
N TRP A 14 -12.90 0.28 3.19
CA TRP A 14 -13.40 1.43 3.94
C TRP A 14 -12.40 2.59 3.97
N ALA A 15 -11.09 2.31 3.93
CA ALA A 15 -10.07 3.34 3.94
C ALA A 15 -10.06 4.14 2.62
N ILE A 16 -10.25 3.45 1.49
CA ILE A 16 -10.37 4.08 0.17
C ILE A 16 -11.66 4.90 0.10
N GLU A 17 -12.76 4.36 0.61
CA GLU A 17 -14.06 5.05 0.69
C GLU A 17 -13.98 6.33 1.54
N SER A 18 -13.29 6.25 2.68
CA SER A 18 -13.12 7.38 3.60
C SER A 18 -12.22 8.47 2.98
N ALA A 19 -11.14 8.07 2.31
CA ALA A 19 -10.26 9.00 1.61
C ALA A 19 -10.97 9.68 0.43
N ALA A 20 -11.76 8.92 -0.35
CA ALA A 20 -12.55 9.47 -1.45
C ALA A 20 -13.58 10.48 -0.94
N TYR A 21 -14.27 10.17 0.17
CA TYR A 21 -15.22 11.07 0.81
C TYR A 21 -14.57 12.36 1.31
N ILE A 22 -13.40 12.28 1.96
CA ILE A 22 -12.64 13.47 2.40
C ILE A 22 -12.27 14.34 1.20
N CYS A 23 -11.70 13.74 0.15
CA CYS A 23 -11.29 14.49 -1.04
C CYS A 23 -12.48 15.11 -1.78
N GLU A 24 -13.64 14.45 -1.82
CA GLU A 24 -14.86 15.01 -2.38
C GLU A 24 -15.31 16.26 -1.61
N ARG A 25 -15.31 16.20 -0.27
CA ARG A 25 -15.69 17.35 0.58
C ARG A 25 -14.73 18.53 0.46
N LEU A 26 -13.46 18.25 0.17
CA LEU A 26 -12.41 19.26 0.00
C LEU A 26 -12.25 19.70 -1.46
N GLU A 27 -13.05 19.17 -2.39
CA GLU A 27 -12.89 19.38 -3.84
C GLU A 27 -11.47 19.11 -4.34
N ALA A 28 -10.77 18.18 -3.67
CA ALA A 28 -9.37 17.87 -3.91
C ALA A 28 -9.20 16.63 -4.81
N LYS A 29 -8.05 16.54 -5.49
CA LYS A 29 -7.64 15.33 -6.20
C LYS A 29 -7.10 14.29 -5.22
N LEU A 30 -7.46 13.03 -5.42
CA LEU A 30 -6.93 11.92 -4.63
C LEU A 30 -5.85 11.17 -5.42
N SER A 31 -4.59 11.32 -5.02
CA SER A 31 -3.46 10.48 -5.45
C SER A 31 -3.30 9.28 -4.53
N ILE A 32 -2.85 8.14 -5.06
CA ILE A 32 -2.55 6.93 -4.29
C ILE A 32 -1.06 6.57 -4.36
N GLY A 33 -0.47 6.22 -3.22
CA GLY A 33 0.85 5.63 -3.11
C GLY A 33 0.71 4.16 -2.72
N MET A 34 0.95 3.26 -3.66
CA MET A 34 0.77 1.83 -3.46
C MET A 34 2.10 1.18 -3.10
N CYS A 35 2.20 0.79 -1.84
CA CYS A 35 3.28 0.03 -1.26
C CYS A 35 3.12 -1.44 -1.66
N GLU A 36 3.85 -1.82 -2.72
CA GLU A 36 3.90 -3.18 -3.20
C GLU A 36 5.12 -3.87 -2.58
N VAL A 37 4.86 -4.86 -1.72
CA VAL A 37 5.93 -5.69 -1.16
C VAL A 37 6.33 -6.73 -2.19
N LYS A 38 7.63 -6.79 -2.48
CA LYS A 38 8.25 -7.85 -3.27
C LYS A 38 9.27 -8.57 -2.40
N LEU A 39 8.96 -9.83 -2.05
CA LEU A 39 9.89 -10.69 -1.34
C LEU A 39 11.09 -10.99 -2.24
N PRO A 40 12.33 -10.72 -1.80
CA PRO A 40 13.52 -11.01 -2.57
C PRO A 40 13.73 -12.53 -2.65
N ASP A 41 14.25 -13.00 -3.79
CA ASP A 41 14.60 -14.40 -3.98
C ASP A 41 15.90 -14.74 -3.23
N VAL A 42 15.81 -14.89 -1.91
CA VAL A 42 16.92 -15.23 -1.01
C VAL A 42 16.93 -16.71 -0.62
N SER A 43 16.49 -17.61 -1.51
CA SER A 43 16.52 -19.05 -1.22
C SER A 43 17.97 -19.54 -1.05
N ASN A 44 18.24 -20.28 0.01
CA ASN A 44 19.42 -21.13 0.14
C ASN A 44 19.04 -22.61 -0.05
N PHE A 45 20.03 -23.48 -0.27
CA PHE A 45 19.82 -24.92 -0.55
C PHE A 45 18.88 -25.60 0.46
N PHE A 46 19.07 -25.33 1.75
CA PHE A 46 18.25 -25.93 2.81
C PHE A 46 16.81 -25.40 2.78
N SER A 47 16.61 -24.10 2.55
CA SER A 47 15.27 -23.52 2.44
C SER A 47 14.52 -24.04 1.21
N GLU A 48 15.22 -24.27 0.10
CA GLU A 48 14.60 -24.84 -1.10
C GLU A 48 14.24 -26.31 -0.88
N PHE A 49 15.14 -27.09 -0.28
CA PHE A 49 14.90 -28.50 -0.02
C PHE A 49 13.78 -28.77 1.00
N LEU A 50 13.69 -27.95 2.06
CA LEU A 50 12.74 -28.17 3.16
C LEU A 50 11.35 -27.61 2.89
N ILE A 51 11.26 -26.43 2.27
CA ILE A 51 9.98 -25.71 2.12
C ILE A 51 9.71 -25.22 0.70
N LYS A 52 10.56 -25.56 -0.28
CA LYS A 52 10.49 -25.04 -1.66
C LYS A 52 10.35 -23.51 -1.66
N SER A 53 11.27 -22.86 -0.94
CA SER A 53 11.16 -21.43 -0.64
C SER A 53 10.99 -20.55 -1.87
N ARG A 54 11.54 -20.93 -3.03
CA ARG A 54 11.30 -20.20 -4.30
C ARG A 54 9.84 -20.22 -4.74
N GLU A 55 9.18 -21.38 -4.71
CA GLU A 55 7.77 -21.53 -5.05
C GLU A 55 6.90 -20.71 -4.08
N VAL A 56 7.22 -20.73 -2.79
CA VAL A 56 6.52 -19.96 -1.76
C VAL A 56 6.70 -18.45 -1.98
N ILE A 57 7.93 -17.99 -2.23
CA ILE A 57 8.22 -16.58 -2.50
C ILE A 57 7.48 -16.10 -3.75
N ALA A 58 7.45 -16.91 -4.81
CA ALA A 58 6.73 -16.60 -6.04
C ALA A 58 5.21 -16.46 -5.78
N ALA A 59 4.62 -17.39 -5.02
CA ALA A 59 3.19 -17.36 -4.69
C ALA A 59 2.82 -16.14 -3.83
N GLU A 60 3.65 -15.76 -2.86
CA GLU A 60 3.39 -14.56 -2.03
C GLU A 60 3.55 -13.25 -2.83
N ASN A 61 4.53 -13.20 -3.75
CA ASN A 61 4.67 -12.07 -4.68
C ASN A 61 3.45 -11.95 -5.60
N GLU A 62 2.95 -13.07 -6.15
CA GLU A 62 1.73 -13.09 -6.96
C GLU A 62 0.51 -12.59 -6.18
N LYS A 63 0.37 -12.97 -4.90
CA LYS A 63 -0.69 -12.44 -4.02
C LYS A 63 -0.59 -10.92 -3.85
N SER A 64 0.62 -10.41 -3.61
CA SER A 64 0.88 -8.97 -3.49
C SER A 64 0.47 -8.21 -4.77
N GLU A 65 0.83 -8.73 -5.95
CA GLU A 65 0.46 -8.15 -7.24
C GLU A 65 -1.05 -8.18 -7.50
N ASN A 66 -1.70 -9.30 -7.19
CA ASN A 66 -3.16 -9.44 -7.30
C ASN A 66 -3.90 -8.47 -6.37
N ASN A 67 -3.40 -8.28 -5.14
CA ASN A 67 -3.94 -7.29 -4.21
C ASN A 67 -3.75 -5.86 -4.73
N ALA A 68 -2.59 -5.54 -5.29
CA ALA A 68 -2.32 -4.25 -5.91
C ALA A 68 -3.34 -3.93 -7.02
N PHE A 69 -3.61 -4.91 -7.88
CA PHE A 69 -4.59 -4.79 -8.94
C PHE A 69 -5.99 -4.51 -8.40
N ARG A 70 -6.45 -5.28 -7.40
CA ARG A 70 -7.77 -5.11 -6.79
C ARG A 70 -7.93 -3.74 -6.11
N LEU A 71 -6.90 -3.28 -5.40
CA LEU A 71 -6.91 -1.96 -4.75
C LEU A 71 -6.99 -0.82 -5.78
N ARG A 72 -6.24 -0.94 -6.88
CA ARG A 72 -6.29 0.03 -7.98
C ARG A 72 -7.67 0.07 -8.63
N GLN A 73 -8.27 -1.09 -8.90
CA GLN A 73 -9.63 -1.17 -9.44
C GLN A 73 -10.65 -0.54 -8.48
N LYS A 74 -10.55 -0.83 -7.18
CA LYS A 74 -11.45 -0.25 -6.19
C LYS A 74 -11.31 1.27 -6.11
N PHE A 75 -10.09 1.80 -6.10
CA PHE A 75 -9.83 3.23 -6.20
C PHE A 75 -10.47 3.85 -7.46
N GLN A 76 -10.27 3.23 -8.62
CA GLN A 76 -10.87 3.71 -9.87
C GLN A 76 -12.40 3.66 -9.85
N SER A 77 -13.00 2.67 -9.18
CA SER A 77 -14.46 2.59 -9.07
C SER A 77 -15.06 3.67 -8.16
N LEU A 78 -14.31 4.13 -7.16
CA LEU A 78 -14.78 5.07 -6.14
C LEU A 78 -14.44 6.53 -6.46
N VAL A 79 -13.39 6.78 -7.23
CA VAL A 79 -12.92 8.13 -7.55
C VAL A 79 -13.11 8.40 -9.04
N PRO A 80 -13.86 9.43 -9.42
CA PRO A 80 -14.11 9.74 -10.83
C PRO A 80 -12.83 10.30 -11.50
N PRO A 81 -12.64 10.11 -12.82
CA PRO A 81 -11.39 10.43 -13.52
C PRO A 81 -10.86 11.85 -13.29
N GLU A 82 -11.75 12.84 -13.16
CA GLU A 82 -11.42 14.26 -13.03
C GLU A 82 -10.80 14.57 -11.66
N ARG A 83 -11.12 13.75 -10.65
CA ARG A 83 -10.60 13.85 -9.28
C ARG A 83 -9.48 12.85 -8.98
N ARG A 84 -9.08 12.02 -9.95
CA ARG A 84 -7.93 11.13 -9.78
C ARG A 84 -6.64 11.95 -9.88
N GLY A 85 -5.81 11.84 -8.86
CA GLY A 85 -4.43 12.27 -8.91
C GLY A 85 -3.53 11.16 -9.47
N GLU A 86 -2.26 11.22 -9.10
CA GLU A 86 -1.26 10.24 -9.53
C GLU A 86 -1.45 8.88 -8.84
N THR A 87 -1.08 7.81 -9.55
CA THR A 87 -0.92 6.47 -8.97
C THR A 87 0.56 6.13 -8.97
N ILE A 88 1.15 6.07 -7.78
CA ILE A 88 2.58 5.83 -7.60
C ILE A 88 2.78 4.42 -7.07
N ARG A 89 3.66 3.66 -7.72
CA ARG A 89 4.17 2.39 -7.19
C ARG A 89 5.35 2.68 -6.28
N ILE A 90 5.29 2.17 -5.06
CA ILE A 90 6.34 2.28 -4.05
C ILE A 90 6.83 0.85 -3.79
N GLU A 91 8.07 0.56 -4.16
CA GLU A 91 8.70 -0.69 -3.78
C GLU A 91 8.96 -0.68 -2.29
N CYS A 92 8.20 -1.47 -1.56
CA CYS A 92 8.41 -1.64 -0.13
C CYS A 92 9.26 -2.88 0.12
N PRO A 93 10.33 -2.77 0.95
CA PRO A 93 10.92 -3.97 1.53
C PRO A 93 9.84 -4.71 2.35
N ALA A 94 10.14 -5.92 2.81
CA ALA A 94 9.19 -6.87 3.44
C ALA A 94 8.11 -6.30 4.39
N LEU A 95 8.32 -5.10 4.94
CA LEU A 95 7.32 -4.29 5.63
C LEU A 95 7.20 -2.89 5.01
N ALA A 96 5.96 -2.42 4.84
CA ALA A 96 5.65 -1.03 4.50
C ALA A 96 6.22 -0.09 5.57
N THR A 97 7.23 0.71 5.22
CA THR A 97 7.78 1.72 6.15
C THR A 97 7.25 3.11 5.82
N PRO A 98 6.94 3.95 6.85
CA PRO A 98 6.45 5.31 6.63
C PRO A 98 7.41 6.18 5.81
N TRP A 99 8.72 5.89 5.86
CA TRP A 99 9.78 6.69 5.22
C TRP A 99 9.63 6.84 3.71
N GLN A 100 9.18 5.79 3.03
CA GLN A 100 9.04 5.81 1.56
C GLN A 100 7.90 6.72 1.10
N LEU A 101 6.96 7.03 1.99
CA LEU A 101 5.90 8.00 1.80
C LEU A 101 6.28 9.37 2.33
N ALA A 102 7.01 9.45 3.45
CA ALA A 102 7.54 10.70 3.98
C ALA A 102 8.41 11.44 2.95
N ALA A 103 9.26 10.72 2.21
CA ALA A 103 10.05 11.32 1.12
C ALA A 103 9.19 11.99 0.03
N ARG A 104 7.95 11.53 -0.15
CA ARG A 104 7.00 12.04 -1.14
C ARG A 104 5.97 13.00 -0.57
N SER A 105 5.89 13.14 0.75
CA SER A 105 4.87 13.98 1.42
C SER A 105 4.95 15.44 1.02
N ARG A 106 6.16 15.92 0.73
CA ARG A 106 6.44 17.29 0.32
C ARG A 106 5.76 17.71 -0.99
N LEU A 107 5.24 16.77 -1.77
CA LEU A 107 4.56 17.02 -3.03
C LEU A 107 3.02 17.07 -2.89
N TYR A 108 2.49 16.87 -1.69
CA TYR A 108 1.05 16.79 -1.45
C TYR A 108 0.63 17.65 -0.26
N ASP A 109 -0.58 18.22 -0.31
CA ASP A 109 -1.10 19.07 0.76
C ASP A 109 -1.36 18.30 2.07
N PHE A 110 -1.76 17.03 1.95
CA PHE A 110 -1.89 16.12 3.10
C PHE A 110 -1.73 14.65 2.69
N ILE A 111 -1.37 13.81 3.66
CA ILE A 111 -1.30 12.35 3.52
C ILE A 111 -2.34 11.68 4.43
N ILE A 112 -3.02 10.67 3.89
CA ILE A 112 -3.85 9.73 4.65
C ILE A 112 -3.08 8.41 4.78
N VAL A 113 -2.79 8.00 6.02
CA VAL A 113 -2.17 6.71 6.36
C VAL A 113 -3.20 5.86 7.11
N PRO A 114 -3.83 4.86 6.46
CA PRO A 114 -4.79 4.00 7.13
C PRO A 114 -4.12 3.10 8.16
N VAL A 115 -4.68 3.06 9.36
CA VAL A 115 -4.28 2.11 10.42
C VAL A 115 -5.33 1.01 10.52
N TYR A 116 -4.91 -0.25 10.38
CA TYR A 116 -5.76 -1.44 10.41
C TYR A 116 -4.93 -2.69 10.78
N GLY A 117 -5.58 -3.83 10.97
CA GLY A 117 -4.92 -5.12 11.24
C GLY A 117 -4.35 -5.31 12.66
N HIS A 118 -4.12 -4.21 13.38
CA HIS A 118 -3.39 -4.23 14.64
C HIS A 118 -4.12 -3.43 15.74
N ARG A 119 -5.23 -3.98 16.25
CA ARG A 119 -6.11 -3.33 17.24
C ARG A 119 -5.42 -2.97 18.56
N GLU A 120 -4.38 -3.70 18.96
CA GLU A 120 -3.69 -3.51 20.24
C GLU A 120 -2.42 -2.68 20.12
N THR A 121 -2.05 -2.25 18.91
CA THR A 121 -0.77 -1.60 18.65
C THR A 121 -0.97 -0.09 18.53
N ILE A 122 -0.28 0.66 19.39
CA ILE A 122 -0.23 2.12 19.28
C ILE A 122 0.55 2.44 18.00
N SER A 123 -0.15 2.98 17.00
CA SER A 123 0.50 3.43 15.77
C SER A 123 1.09 4.81 16.00
N ILE A 124 2.42 4.90 15.92
CA ILE A 124 3.15 6.16 16.05
C ILE A 124 3.61 6.58 14.66
N ALA A 125 3.21 7.78 14.25
CA ALA A 125 3.64 8.42 13.01
C ALA A 125 5.05 9.02 13.16
N GLU A 126 6.03 8.21 13.54
CA GLU A 126 7.43 8.64 13.60
C GLU A 126 8.01 8.74 12.17
N GLY A 127 8.63 9.88 11.86
CA GLY A 127 9.32 10.10 10.58
C GLY A 127 8.50 10.70 9.44
N LEU A 128 7.27 11.15 9.69
CA LEU A 128 6.44 11.87 8.72
C LEU A 128 6.67 13.40 8.72
N ILE A 129 7.72 13.88 9.42
CA ILE A 129 8.08 15.30 9.60
C ILE A 129 9.31 15.64 8.75
#